data_AF-A0A8C7YEX6-F1
#
_entry.id   AF-A0A8C7YEX6-F1
#
_cell.length_a   1.000
_cell.length_b   1.000
_cell.length_c   1.000
_cell.angle_alpha   90.00
_cell.angle_beta   90.00
_cell.angle_gamma   90.00
#
_symmetry.space_group_name_H-M   'P 1'
#
loop_
_entity.id
_entity.type
_entity.pdbx_description
1 polymer ?
#
loop_
_entity_poly.entity_id
_entity_poly.type
_entity_poly.pdbx_seq_one_letter_code
_entity_poly.pdbx_strand_id
1 'polypeptide(L)'
;MLLASTVTQQTFVQQVHIYIVVNVPDILATVIPPALLVFPQGTADLNMLNKKTWTPEQITVLVFLCVFQRRLSPYMLQGFTCSGIQNMKKSMILQLIRACRPRDNRPKVVLKESQLTCMYNQLPCLLISSFLFSFLLIHYRSQDIQKNNCRSYFSELGTADFSVVSSVLNKAPQLFREATTCLGINNKSLSKDNVEVLGNMVCTLDGSYIVNSDPYILEKLKACKDFSNSQVAAMETLLVSGNTPYGYEHYILVIHYKNKKIWNISTIDTLGALMKPEDGTWTTEQSKTIITKYLYTSENTLGTTELNMINSYLCSLDIDTLKTINTESIRNAKTLNVTYCSREQKRVLYEITNTSFRTYRKSSAGNFYDLIKGYLGQNHILI
;
A
#
# COMPACT_ATOMS: atom_id res chain seq x y z
N MET A 1 7.77 7.95 28.25
CA MET A 1 8.59 9.17 28.39
C MET A 1 7.63 10.36 28.29
N LEU A 2 7.45 11.13 29.36
CA LEU A 2 6.57 12.31 29.35
C LEU A 2 7.27 13.43 28.56
N LEU A 3 6.61 13.95 27.52
CA LEU A 3 7.11 15.09 26.76
C LEU A 3 6.81 16.38 27.52
N ALA A 4 7.79 17.27 27.61
CA ALA A 4 7.59 18.62 28.16
C ALA A 4 6.56 19.40 27.32
N SER A 5 5.96 20.44 27.90
CA SER A 5 5.00 21.29 27.18
C SER A 5 5.61 21.89 25.91
N THR A 6 4.79 22.11 24.87
CA THR A 6 5.24 22.68 23.58
C THR A 6 5.98 24.01 23.75
N VAL A 7 5.53 24.84 24.71
CA VAL A 7 6.16 26.12 25.04
C VAL A 7 7.58 25.90 25.59
N THR A 8 7.75 24.95 26.51
CA THR A 8 9.07 24.61 27.07
C THR A 8 10.03 24.09 26.00
N GLN A 9 9.53 23.27 25.07
CA GLN A 9 10.33 22.75 23.95
C GLN A 9 10.78 23.88 23.00
N GLN A 10 9.87 24.81 22.66
CA GLN A 10 10.19 25.96 21.82
C GLN A 10 11.23 26.89 22.46
N THR A 11 11.09 27.19 23.76
CA THR A 11 12.04 28.05 24.48
C THR A 11 13.44 27.43 24.54
N PHE A 12 13.53 26.11 24.77
CA PHE A 12 14.81 25.41 24.75
C PHE A 12 15.48 25.49 23.37
N VAL A 13 14.72 25.23 22.30
CA VAL A 13 15.27 25.23 20.92
C VAL A 13 15.68 26.63 20.46
N GLN A 14 14.98 27.70 20.89
CA GLN A 14 15.38 29.08 20.59
C GLN A 14 16.72 29.49 21.22
N GLN A 15 17.13 28.84 22.32
CA GLN A 15 18.44 29.09 22.95
C GLN A 15 19.59 28.33 22.28
N VAL A 16 19.31 27.41 21.35
CA VAL A 16 20.31 26.62 20.64
C VAL A 16 20.99 27.47 19.55
N HIS A 17 22.30 27.67 19.66
CA HIS A 17 23.10 28.31 18.61
C HIS A 17 23.12 27.44 17.33
N ILE A 18 23.22 28.09 16.15
CA ILE A 18 23.15 27.46 14.81
C ILE A 18 24.07 26.23 14.66
N TYR A 19 25.23 26.22 15.33
CA TYR A 19 26.20 25.12 15.30
C TYR A 19 25.83 23.89 16.14
N ILE A 20 24.78 23.97 16.98
CA ILE A 20 24.36 22.91 17.92
C ILE A 20 23.07 22.20 17.46
N VAL A 21 22.42 22.71 16.41
CA VAL A 21 21.18 22.15 15.82
C VAL A 21 21.30 20.65 15.50
N VAL A 22 22.49 20.21 15.11
CA VAL A 22 22.81 18.79 14.83
C VAL A 22 22.68 17.87 16.07
N ASN A 23 22.90 18.41 17.28
CA ASN A 23 22.81 17.67 18.54
C ASN A 23 21.40 17.63 19.13
N VAL A 24 20.43 18.34 18.55
CA VAL A 24 19.03 18.33 19.01
C VAL A 24 18.44 16.93 18.80
N PRO A 25 17.88 16.25 19.82
CA PRO A 25 17.25 14.95 19.64
C PRO A 25 16.15 14.97 18.57
N ASP A 26 15.95 13.84 17.89
CA ASP A 26 14.97 13.73 16.78
C ASP A 26 13.56 14.19 17.19
N ILE A 27 13.13 13.85 18.40
CA ILE A 27 11.80 14.21 18.91
C ILE A 27 11.55 15.73 19.02
N LEU A 28 12.61 16.54 19.05
CA LEU A 28 12.55 18.00 19.07
C LEU A 28 12.90 18.61 17.71
N ALA A 29 13.29 17.80 16.71
CA ALA A 29 13.75 18.29 15.43
C ALA A 29 12.66 19.08 14.70
N THR A 30 11.41 18.65 14.79
CA THR A 30 10.25 19.31 14.17
C THR A 30 9.90 20.67 14.79
N VAL A 31 10.43 20.97 15.99
CA VAL A 31 10.20 22.25 16.69
C VAL A 31 11.23 23.32 16.27
N ILE A 32 12.29 22.93 15.55
CA ILE A 32 13.36 23.85 15.14
C ILE A 32 12.85 24.85 14.09
N PRO A 33 12.90 26.18 14.34
CA PRO A 33 12.51 27.15 13.33
C PRO A 33 13.33 26.99 12.04
N PRO A 34 12.72 27.01 10.83
CA PRO A 34 13.43 26.86 9.57
C PRO A 34 14.59 27.86 9.37
N ALA A 35 14.49 29.05 9.96
CA ALA A 35 15.54 30.07 9.93
C ALA A 35 16.86 29.61 10.59
N LEU A 36 16.81 28.66 11.53
CA LEU A 36 18.00 28.09 12.18
C LEU A 36 18.61 26.92 11.40
N LEU A 37 17.95 26.46 10.34
CA LEU A 37 18.41 25.36 9.47
C LEU A 37 19.24 25.84 8.28
N VAL A 38 19.77 27.07 8.36
CA VAL A 38 20.61 27.66 7.33
C VAL A 38 22.08 27.41 7.65
N PHE A 39 22.65 26.40 7.01
CA PHE A 39 24.06 26.03 7.13
C PHE A 39 24.89 26.69 6.02
N PRO A 40 26.10 27.22 6.33
CA PRO A 40 27.11 27.50 5.31
C PRO A 40 27.34 26.27 4.42
N GLN A 41 27.63 26.47 3.13
CA GLN A 41 27.80 25.34 2.22
C GLN A 41 28.87 24.36 2.73
N GLY A 42 28.49 23.09 2.89
CA GLY A 42 29.41 22.02 3.29
C GLY A 42 29.56 21.79 4.79
N THR A 43 28.95 22.59 5.67
CA THR A 43 29.11 22.45 7.13
C THR A 43 28.07 21.56 7.80
N ALA A 44 27.01 21.18 7.09
CA ALA A 44 25.96 20.33 7.62
C ALA A 44 26.38 18.85 7.72
N ASP A 45 26.31 18.25 8.90
CA ASP A 45 26.49 16.80 9.08
C ASP A 45 25.26 16.05 8.57
N LEU A 46 25.36 15.54 7.33
CA LEU A 46 24.28 14.78 6.70
C LEU A 46 23.92 13.49 7.42
N ASN A 47 24.88 12.85 8.10
CA ASN A 47 24.58 11.61 8.82
C ASN A 47 23.63 11.88 9.97
N MET A 48 23.72 13.06 10.58
CA MET A 48 22.79 13.51 11.61
C MET A 48 21.48 14.00 11.01
N LEU A 49 21.51 14.80 9.94
CA LEU A 49 20.28 15.30 9.31
C LEU A 49 19.38 14.17 8.79
N ASN A 50 19.97 13.12 8.20
CA ASN A 50 19.23 11.99 7.65
C ASN A 50 18.58 11.09 8.72
N LYS A 51 19.02 11.20 9.98
CA LYS A 51 18.47 10.44 11.11
C LYS A 51 17.29 11.14 11.78
N LYS A 52 17.00 12.38 11.39
CA LYS A 52 15.93 13.19 12.00
C LYS A 52 14.71 13.29 11.09
N THR A 53 13.57 13.54 11.73
CA THR A 53 12.28 13.86 11.16
C THR A 53 12.13 15.38 11.09
N TRP A 54 11.64 15.87 9.96
CA TRP A 54 11.62 17.29 9.64
C TRP A 54 10.25 17.68 9.08
N THR A 55 9.76 18.87 9.40
CA THR A 55 8.54 19.39 8.81
C THR A 55 8.75 19.74 7.32
N PRO A 56 7.69 19.80 6.51
CA PRO A 56 7.79 20.19 5.10
C PRO A 56 8.53 21.52 4.86
N GLU A 57 8.33 22.51 5.74
CA GLU A 57 8.98 23.82 5.69
C GLU A 57 10.48 23.71 5.96
N GLN A 58 10.87 22.92 6.97
CA GLN A 58 12.26 22.64 7.30
C GLN A 58 12.98 21.91 6.17
N ILE A 59 12.33 20.89 5.56
CA ILE A 59 12.91 20.14 4.45
C ILE A 59 13.15 21.04 3.24
N THR A 60 12.27 22.00 2.98
CA THR A 60 12.46 22.96 1.87
C THR A 60 13.77 23.72 2.01
N VAL A 61 14.11 24.19 3.22
CA VAL A 61 15.39 24.87 3.51
C VAL A 61 16.57 23.89 3.41
N LEU A 62 16.45 22.71 4.01
CA LEU A 62 17.54 21.73 4.07
C LEU A 62 17.90 21.17 2.68
N VAL A 63 16.90 20.84 1.86
CA VAL A 63 17.12 20.38 0.48
C VAL A 63 17.81 21.46 -0.33
N PHE A 64 17.43 22.73 -0.14
CA PHE A 64 18.09 23.84 -0.84
C PHE A 64 19.60 23.91 -0.53
N LEU A 65 20.01 23.56 0.68
CA LEU A 65 21.42 23.66 1.08
C LEU A 65 22.21 22.38 0.80
N CYS A 66 21.57 21.22 0.92
CA CYS A 66 22.28 19.93 1.02
C CYS A 66 22.21 19.06 -0.24
N VAL A 67 21.42 19.44 -1.27
CA VAL A 67 21.19 18.57 -2.45
C VAL A 67 22.47 18.20 -3.23
N PHE A 68 23.50 19.04 -3.15
CA PHE A 68 24.78 18.82 -3.83
C PHE A 68 25.51 17.57 -3.34
N GLN A 69 25.25 17.13 -2.12
CA GLN A 69 26.06 16.11 -1.47
C GLN A 69 25.62 14.66 -1.79
N ARG A 70 24.58 14.45 -2.63
CA ARG A 70 24.08 13.15 -3.15
C ARG A 70 23.77 12.05 -2.12
N ARG A 71 23.86 12.37 -0.83
CA ARG A 71 23.73 11.49 0.33
C ARG A 71 22.46 11.76 1.15
N LEU A 72 21.60 12.67 0.70
CA LEU A 72 20.31 12.92 1.36
C LEU A 72 19.44 11.66 1.38
N SER A 73 18.77 11.44 2.50
CA SER A 73 17.83 10.34 2.69
C SER A 73 16.63 10.49 1.74
N PRO A 74 15.96 9.38 1.37
CA PRO A 74 14.75 9.44 0.57
C PRO A 74 13.68 10.35 1.17
N TYR A 75 13.52 10.35 2.49
CA TYR A 75 12.58 11.22 3.20
C TYR A 75 12.86 12.71 2.96
N MET A 76 14.12 13.12 3.09
CA MET A 76 14.55 14.50 2.80
C MET A 76 14.30 14.87 1.33
N LEU A 77 14.59 13.95 0.41
CA LEU A 77 14.35 14.17 -1.01
C LEU A 77 12.86 14.21 -1.38
N GLN A 78 11.96 13.68 -0.55
CA GLN A 78 10.50 13.73 -0.79
C GLN A 78 9.87 15.05 -0.34
N GLY A 79 10.51 15.83 0.53
CA GLY A 79 9.85 16.99 1.16
C GLY A 79 10.00 18.32 0.41
N PHE A 80 10.65 18.36 -0.77
CA PHE A 80 10.74 19.61 -1.52
C PHE A 80 9.37 20.03 -2.08
N THR A 81 9.18 21.34 -2.22
CA THR A 81 7.97 21.94 -2.78
C THR A 81 8.25 22.53 -4.16
N CYS A 82 7.20 22.73 -4.97
CA CYS A 82 7.38 23.34 -6.29
C CYS A 82 7.84 24.80 -6.19
N SER A 83 7.32 25.57 -5.22
CA SER A 83 7.79 26.94 -4.94
C SER A 83 9.28 26.96 -4.56
N GLY A 84 9.74 25.98 -3.79
CA GLY A 84 11.16 25.80 -3.49
C GLY A 84 11.98 25.57 -4.75
N ILE A 85 11.55 24.67 -5.64
CA ILE A 85 12.25 24.37 -6.91
C ILE A 85 12.29 25.58 -7.85
N GLN A 86 11.19 26.33 -7.99
CA GLN A 86 11.11 27.48 -8.90
C GLN A 86 12.17 28.56 -8.62
N ASN A 87 12.59 28.68 -7.36
CA ASN A 87 13.61 29.64 -6.93
C ASN A 87 15.05 29.08 -7.00
N MET A 88 15.24 27.82 -7.41
CA MET A 88 16.56 27.19 -7.53
C MET A 88 17.20 27.43 -8.89
N LYS A 89 18.54 27.47 -8.93
CA LYS A 89 19.30 27.46 -10.19
C LYS A 89 19.09 26.13 -10.93
N LYS A 90 19.02 26.14 -12.27
CA LYS A 90 18.87 24.93 -13.10
C LYS A 90 19.86 23.81 -12.76
N SER A 91 21.13 24.15 -12.51
CA SER A 91 22.16 23.17 -12.13
C SER A 91 21.83 22.42 -10.85
N MET A 92 21.18 23.08 -9.90
CA MET A 92 20.78 22.53 -8.62
C MET A 92 19.54 21.65 -8.74
N ILE A 93 18.57 22.07 -9.56
CA ILE A 93 17.40 21.25 -9.93
C ILE A 93 17.88 19.94 -10.59
N LEU A 94 18.89 19.99 -11.46
CA LEU A 94 19.49 18.79 -12.05
C LEU A 94 20.13 17.86 -11.03
N GLN A 95 20.81 18.39 -10.01
CA GLN A 95 21.35 17.55 -8.94
C GLN A 95 20.22 16.95 -8.09
N LEU A 96 19.13 17.67 -7.86
CA LEU A 96 17.94 17.15 -7.17
C LEU A 96 17.33 15.98 -7.95
N ILE A 97 17.09 16.15 -9.25
CA ILE A 97 16.55 15.10 -10.12
C ILE A 97 17.46 13.85 -10.09
N ARG A 98 18.78 14.05 -10.21
CA ARG A 98 19.78 12.96 -10.10
C ARG A 98 19.82 12.31 -8.72
N ALA A 99 19.55 13.07 -7.66
CA ALA A 99 19.47 12.55 -6.31
C ALA A 99 18.20 11.73 -6.08
N CYS A 100 17.09 12.05 -6.76
CA CYS A 100 15.82 11.31 -6.70
C CYS A 100 15.81 10.00 -7.51
N ARG A 101 16.78 9.80 -8.43
CA ARG A 101 16.89 8.58 -9.24
C ARG A 101 16.88 7.32 -8.37
N PRO A 102 16.16 6.25 -8.77
CA PRO A 102 16.28 4.94 -8.13
C PRO A 102 17.74 4.45 -8.08
N ARG A 103 18.14 3.81 -6.97
CA ARG A 103 19.48 3.24 -6.77
C ARG A 103 19.35 1.92 -6.03
N ASP A 104 20.25 0.99 -6.34
CA ASP A 104 20.35 -0.27 -5.60
C ASP A 104 20.63 0.03 -4.11
N ASN A 105 20.05 -0.78 -3.23
CA ASN A 105 20.21 -0.67 -1.78
C ASN A 105 19.76 0.67 -1.17
N ARG A 106 18.92 1.45 -1.86
CA ARG A 106 18.26 2.64 -1.28
C ARG A 106 16.75 2.58 -1.50
N PRO A 107 15.92 2.86 -0.47
CA PRO A 107 14.48 3.00 -0.67
C PRO A 107 14.14 4.01 -1.78
N LYS A 108 13.13 3.69 -2.58
CA LYS A 108 12.65 4.56 -3.68
C LYS A 108 12.18 5.89 -3.11
N VAL A 109 12.57 6.99 -3.77
CA VAL A 109 12.02 8.32 -3.46
C VAL A 109 10.61 8.38 -4.04
N VAL A 110 9.59 8.47 -3.19
CA VAL A 110 8.18 8.52 -3.59
C VAL A 110 7.81 9.98 -3.86
N LEU A 111 7.78 10.36 -5.13
CA LEU A 111 7.44 11.71 -5.57
C LEU A 111 5.94 11.86 -5.83
N LYS A 112 5.41 13.06 -5.58
CA LYS A 112 4.03 13.46 -5.88
C LYS A 112 3.91 14.03 -7.29
N GLU A 113 2.71 14.02 -7.86
CA GLU A 113 2.42 14.59 -9.19
C GLU A 113 2.88 16.05 -9.33
N SER A 114 2.63 16.88 -8.31
CA SER A 114 3.03 18.30 -8.32
C SER A 114 4.54 18.46 -8.36
N GLN A 115 5.29 17.57 -7.71
CA GLN A 115 6.75 17.58 -7.71
C GLN A 115 7.29 17.20 -9.10
N LEU A 116 6.77 16.12 -9.69
CA LEU A 116 7.17 15.66 -11.03
C LEU A 116 6.86 16.70 -12.10
N THR A 117 5.64 17.25 -12.09
CA THR A 117 5.21 18.30 -13.02
C THR A 117 6.10 19.53 -12.90
N CYS A 118 6.43 19.92 -11.67
CA CYS A 118 7.31 21.06 -11.43
C CYS A 118 8.74 20.81 -11.93
N MET A 119 9.32 19.65 -11.62
CA MET A 119 10.65 19.25 -12.11
C MET A 119 10.70 19.27 -13.64
N TYR A 120 9.67 18.70 -14.28
CA TYR A 120 9.52 18.68 -15.73
C TYR A 120 9.53 20.09 -16.33
N ASN A 121 8.75 21.02 -15.78
CA ASN A 121 8.67 22.40 -16.28
C ASN A 121 9.98 23.19 -16.16
N GLN A 122 10.91 22.74 -15.31
CA GLN A 122 12.20 23.40 -15.08
C GLN A 122 13.38 22.77 -15.84
N LEU A 123 13.12 21.67 -16.56
CA LEU A 123 14.13 20.88 -17.26
C LEU A 123 14.34 21.32 -18.72
N PRO A 124 15.61 21.40 -19.19
CA PRO A 124 15.91 21.49 -20.62
C PRO A 124 15.45 20.24 -21.38
N CYS A 125 14.85 20.42 -22.57
CA CYS A 125 14.35 19.31 -23.42
C CYS A 125 15.40 18.23 -23.72
N LEU A 126 16.68 18.60 -23.90
CA LEU A 126 17.79 17.68 -24.23
C LEU A 126 18.07 16.62 -23.15
N LEU A 127 17.66 16.85 -21.91
CA LEU A 127 17.86 15.89 -20.82
C LEU A 127 16.74 14.86 -20.74
N ILE A 128 15.60 15.16 -21.38
CA ILE A 128 14.46 14.26 -21.47
C ILE A 128 14.64 13.31 -22.66
N SER A 129 15.23 13.79 -23.75
CA SER A 129 15.53 12.99 -24.94
C SER A 129 16.57 11.88 -24.72
N SER A 130 17.36 11.95 -23.65
CA SER A 130 18.34 10.92 -23.27
C SER A 130 17.79 9.85 -22.33
N PHE A 131 16.48 9.86 -22.04
CA PHE A 131 15.78 8.90 -21.18
C PHE A 131 16.37 8.73 -19.77
N LEU A 132 17.16 9.72 -19.30
CA LEU A 132 17.90 9.65 -18.04
C LEU A 132 17.00 9.52 -16.80
N PHE A 133 15.73 9.90 -16.90
CA PHE A 133 14.81 10.01 -15.78
C PHE A 133 13.41 9.46 -16.14
N SER A 134 13.25 8.14 -16.09
CA SER A 134 11.97 7.45 -16.40
C SER A 134 10.76 8.05 -15.69
N PHE A 135 10.90 8.42 -14.42
CA PHE A 135 9.83 9.02 -13.61
C PHE A 135 9.34 10.39 -14.12
N LEU A 136 10.09 11.07 -14.99
CA LEU A 136 9.69 12.33 -15.62
C LEU A 136 9.16 12.12 -17.04
N LEU A 137 9.42 10.96 -17.66
CA LEU A 137 8.98 10.67 -19.03
C LEU A 137 7.44 10.66 -19.15
N ILE A 138 6.73 10.38 -18.06
CA ILE A 138 5.27 10.45 -18.03
C ILE A 138 4.78 11.86 -18.43
N HIS A 139 5.51 12.93 -18.10
CA HIS A 139 5.09 14.30 -18.44
C HIS A 139 5.54 14.76 -19.83
N TYR A 140 6.37 13.97 -20.52
CA TYR A 140 6.94 14.34 -21.81
C TYR A 140 5.87 14.42 -22.92
N ARG A 141 6.06 15.34 -23.86
CA ARG A 141 5.23 15.45 -25.06
C ARG A 141 5.82 14.59 -26.17
N SER A 142 4.98 13.74 -26.74
CA SER A 142 5.31 12.72 -27.73
C SER A 142 5.65 13.24 -29.12
N GLN A 143 5.30 14.50 -29.43
CA GLN A 143 5.61 15.15 -30.71
C GLN A 143 7.13 15.23 -30.97
N ASP A 144 7.95 15.08 -29.93
CA ASP A 144 9.40 15.11 -29.99
C ASP A 144 10.05 13.71 -30.14
N ILE A 145 9.25 12.64 -30.14
CA ILE A 145 9.76 11.26 -30.27
C ILE A 145 10.01 10.97 -31.75
N GLN A 146 11.27 10.90 -32.14
CA GLN A 146 11.64 10.39 -33.46
C GLN A 146 11.20 8.92 -33.60
N LYS A 147 10.56 8.56 -34.72
CA LYS A 147 10.01 7.21 -34.99
C LYS A 147 11.01 6.07 -34.71
N ASN A 148 12.29 6.28 -34.96
CA ASN A 148 13.35 5.28 -34.77
C ASN A 148 13.64 4.94 -33.30
N ASN A 149 13.38 5.86 -32.36
CA ASN A 149 13.70 5.67 -30.93
C ASN A 149 12.45 5.40 -30.07
N CYS A 150 11.29 5.22 -30.70
CA CYS A 150 10.02 5.14 -29.96
C CYS A 150 9.93 3.91 -29.05
N ARG A 151 10.44 2.74 -29.50
CA ARG A 151 10.46 1.53 -28.66
C ARG A 151 11.33 1.72 -27.41
N SER A 152 12.50 2.33 -27.55
CA SER A 152 13.39 2.64 -26.42
C SER A 152 12.74 3.62 -25.44
N TYR A 153 12.05 4.64 -25.96
CA TYR A 153 11.28 5.57 -25.13
C TYR A 153 10.20 4.85 -24.31
N PHE A 154 9.36 4.04 -24.96
CA PHE A 154 8.28 3.35 -24.27
C PHE A 154 8.80 2.27 -23.32
N SER A 155 9.91 1.62 -23.64
CA SER A 155 10.58 0.67 -22.74
C SER A 155 11.05 1.36 -21.45
N GLU A 156 11.63 2.56 -21.54
CA GLU A 156 12.05 3.30 -20.35
C GLU A 156 10.85 3.88 -19.60
N LEU A 157 9.88 4.45 -20.32
CA LEU A 157 8.63 4.95 -19.76
C LEU A 157 7.85 3.84 -19.04
N GLY A 158 7.88 2.61 -19.55
CA GLY A 158 7.30 1.43 -18.93
C GLY A 158 7.88 1.11 -17.55
N THR A 159 9.04 1.66 -17.18
CA THR A 159 9.58 1.53 -15.81
C THR A 159 8.99 2.53 -14.82
N ALA A 160 8.27 3.55 -15.30
CA ALA A 160 7.75 4.63 -14.48
C ALA A 160 6.59 4.19 -13.57
N ASP A 161 6.28 5.01 -12.57
CA ASP A 161 5.20 4.78 -11.61
C ASP A 161 3.94 5.51 -12.08
N PHE A 162 3.11 4.81 -12.87
CA PHE A 162 1.88 5.37 -13.42
C PHE A 162 0.81 5.68 -12.35
N SER A 163 0.98 5.21 -11.11
CA SER A 163 0.04 5.54 -10.03
C SER A 163 0.23 6.96 -9.49
N VAL A 164 1.30 7.66 -9.89
CA VAL A 164 1.59 9.02 -9.39
C VAL A 164 0.76 10.07 -10.12
N VAL A 165 0.32 9.81 -11.34
CA VAL A 165 -0.46 10.77 -12.13
C VAL A 165 -1.96 10.65 -11.88
N SER A 166 -2.60 11.80 -11.68
CA SER A 166 -4.04 11.92 -11.52
C SER A 166 -4.78 11.63 -12.81
N SER A 167 -6.04 11.21 -12.65
CA SER A 167 -7.00 11.11 -13.74
C SER A 167 -7.25 12.46 -14.42
N VAL A 168 -7.06 13.58 -13.71
CA VAL A 168 -7.25 14.95 -14.23
C VAL A 168 -6.24 15.27 -15.33
N LEU A 169 -4.97 14.90 -15.16
CA LEU A 169 -3.96 15.07 -16.21
C LEU A 169 -4.20 14.13 -17.41
N ASN A 170 -4.96 13.05 -17.20
CA ASN A 170 -5.32 12.06 -18.21
C ASN A 170 -4.15 11.55 -19.07
N LYS A 171 -2.97 11.42 -18.45
CA LYS A 171 -1.72 11.22 -19.17
C LYS A 171 -1.50 9.76 -19.59
N ALA A 172 -1.90 8.80 -18.75
CA ALA A 172 -1.70 7.38 -19.04
C ALA A 172 -2.47 6.89 -20.29
N PRO A 173 -3.77 7.20 -20.47
CA PRO A 173 -4.48 6.81 -21.69
C PRO A 173 -3.90 7.45 -22.96
N GLN A 174 -3.44 8.71 -22.86
CA GLN A 174 -2.76 9.37 -23.96
C GLN A 174 -1.46 8.64 -24.35
N LEU A 175 -0.59 8.38 -23.37
CA LEU A 175 0.69 7.69 -23.59
C LEU A 175 0.48 6.28 -24.15
N PHE A 176 -0.56 5.57 -23.70
CA PHE A 176 -0.87 4.25 -24.23
C PHE A 176 -1.25 4.31 -25.73
N ARG A 177 -2.06 5.29 -26.16
CA ARG A 177 -2.40 5.48 -27.58
C ARG A 177 -1.18 5.81 -28.45
N GLU A 178 -0.22 6.53 -27.89
CA GLU A 178 1.04 6.82 -28.55
C GLU A 178 1.92 5.56 -28.63
N ALA A 179 1.92 4.74 -27.57
CA ALA A 179 2.60 3.45 -27.54
C ALA A 179 2.02 2.49 -28.57
N THR A 180 0.69 2.40 -28.70
CA THR A 180 0.06 1.52 -29.70
C THR A 180 0.44 1.91 -31.12
N THR A 181 0.52 3.22 -31.40
CA THR A 181 0.98 3.74 -32.69
C THR A 181 2.46 3.41 -32.94
N CYS A 182 3.31 3.57 -31.93
CA CYS A 182 4.74 3.25 -32.02
C CYS A 182 5.00 1.75 -32.24
N LEU A 183 4.28 0.89 -31.52
CA LEU A 183 4.51 -0.55 -31.47
C LEU A 183 3.66 -1.33 -32.49
N GLY A 184 2.85 -0.64 -33.31
CA GLY A 184 1.99 -1.28 -34.32
C GLY A 184 0.86 -2.11 -33.73
N ILE A 185 0.33 -1.72 -32.57
CA ILE A 185 -0.73 -2.43 -31.85
C ILE A 185 -2.08 -1.97 -32.40
N ASN A 186 -2.69 -2.81 -33.23
CA ASN A 186 -3.93 -2.47 -33.93
C ASN A 186 -5.18 -3.07 -33.26
N ASN A 187 -5.00 -4.07 -32.38
CA ASN A 187 -6.07 -4.82 -31.74
C ASN A 187 -5.97 -4.71 -30.22
N LYS A 188 -6.98 -5.21 -29.50
CA LYS A 188 -6.98 -5.29 -28.04
C LYS A 188 -6.09 -6.40 -27.46
N SER A 189 -5.25 -7.05 -28.28
CA SER A 189 -4.36 -8.12 -27.86
C SER A 189 -2.92 -7.62 -27.85
N LEU A 190 -2.21 -7.84 -26.73
CA LEU A 190 -0.80 -7.51 -26.59
C LEU A 190 0.03 -8.79 -26.66
N SER A 191 1.02 -8.82 -27.55
CA SER A 191 2.04 -9.87 -27.57
C SER A 191 2.93 -9.78 -26.33
N LYS A 192 3.67 -10.85 -26.03
CA LYS A 192 4.70 -10.84 -24.99
C LYS A 192 5.69 -9.67 -25.14
N ASP A 193 6.12 -9.37 -26.37
CA ASP A 193 7.04 -8.26 -26.66
C ASP A 193 6.41 -6.90 -26.31
N ASN A 194 5.14 -6.69 -26.67
CA ASN A 194 4.42 -5.46 -26.35
C ASN A 194 4.27 -5.29 -24.83
N VAL A 195 3.90 -6.36 -24.12
CA VAL A 195 3.80 -6.39 -22.65
C VAL A 195 5.13 -6.05 -21.99
N GLU A 196 6.24 -6.55 -22.54
CA GLU A 196 7.58 -6.27 -22.03
C GLU A 196 7.95 -4.79 -22.18
N VAL A 197 7.68 -4.19 -23.35
CA VAL A 197 7.93 -2.77 -23.61
C VAL A 197 7.03 -1.88 -22.74
N LEU A 198 5.75 -2.20 -22.63
CA LEU A 198 4.79 -1.40 -21.86
C LEU A 198 5.08 -1.43 -20.35
N GLY A 199 5.65 -2.51 -19.83
CA GLY A 199 6.07 -2.60 -18.43
C GLY A 199 4.96 -2.27 -17.44
N ASN A 200 5.19 -1.34 -16.52
CA ASN A 200 4.23 -0.86 -15.53
C ASN A 200 3.05 -0.07 -16.13
N MET A 201 3.10 0.33 -17.40
CA MET A 201 1.96 0.93 -18.08
C MET A 201 0.78 -0.05 -18.13
N VAL A 202 1.02 -1.37 -18.05
CA VAL A 202 -0.07 -2.36 -18.01
C VAL A 202 -1.04 -2.15 -16.84
N CYS A 203 -0.57 -1.52 -15.74
CA CYS A 203 -1.40 -1.21 -14.57
C CYS A 203 -2.55 -0.24 -14.89
N THR A 204 -2.46 0.51 -15.99
CA THR A 204 -3.50 1.48 -16.39
C THR A 204 -4.41 0.96 -17.50
N LEU A 205 -4.20 -0.28 -17.95
CA LEU A 205 -4.98 -0.85 -19.05
C LEU A 205 -6.36 -1.30 -18.59
N ASP A 206 -7.34 -1.15 -19.48
CA ASP A 206 -8.65 -1.76 -19.26
C ASP A 206 -8.58 -3.30 -19.32
N GLY A 207 -9.49 -3.96 -18.59
CA GLY A 207 -9.61 -5.42 -18.58
C GLY A 207 -9.71 -6.05 -19.97
N SER A 208 -10.29 -5.36 -20.95
CA SER A 208 -10.38 -5.86 -22.33
C SER A 208 -9.02 -5.99 -23.03
N TYR A 209 -8.00 -5.21 -22.64
CA TYR A 209 -6.64 -5.46 -23.11
C TYR A 209 -5.99 -6.61 -22.34
N ILE A 210 -6.24 -6.71 -21.03
CA ILE A 210 -5.61 -7.75 -20.20
C ILE A 210 -6.05 -9.14 -20.64
N VAL A 211 -7.36 -9.40 -20.75
CA VAL A 211 -7.90 -10.73 -21.04
C VAL A 211 -7.46 -11.30 -22.39
N ASN A 212 -7.20 -10.43 -23.37
CA ASN A 212 -6.83 -10.83 -24.73
C ASN A 212 -5.31 -10.84 -24.96
N SER A 213 -4.50 -10.52 -23.94
CA SER A 213 -3.04 -10.42 -24.06
C SER A 213 -2.35 -11.74 -23.74
N ASP A 214 -1.08 -11.82 -24.12
CA ASP A 214 -0.20 -12.92 -23.72
C ASP A 214 -0.21 -13.12 -22.19
N PRO A 215 -0.30 -14.36 -21.68
CA PRO A 215 -0.32 -14.66 -20.24
C PRO A 215 0.83 -14.05 -19.43
N TYR A 216 1.96 -13.72 -20.06
CA TYR A 216 3.05 -13.00 -19.44
C TYR A 216 2.64 -11.62 -18.86
N ILE A 217 1.52 -11.04 -19.30
CA ILE A 217 0.98 -9.81 -18.72
C ILE A 217 0.72 -9.92 -17.21
N LEU A 218 0.39 -11.12 -16.73
CA LEU A 218 0.22 -11.40 -15.31
C LEU A 218 1.50 -11.03 -14.54
N GLU A 219 2.69 -11.38 -15.06
CA GLU A 219 3.97 -11.03 -14.39
C GLU A 219 4.18 -9.54 -14.22
N LYS A 220 3.80 -8.74 -15.22
CA LYS A 220 3.89 -7.28 -15.11
C LYS A 220 2.84 -6.72 -14.15
N LEU A 221 1.64 -7.31 -14.13
CA LEU A 221 0.56 -6.92 -13.23
C LEU A 221 0.93 -7.14 -11.74
N LYS A 222 1.84 -8.07 -11.41
CA LYS A 222 2.36 -8.22 -10.03
C LYS A 222 2.99 -6.95 -9.46
N ALA A 223 3.49 -6.04 -10.29
CA ALA A 223 4.07 -4.78 -9.83
C ALA A 223 3.02 -3.69 -9.54
N CYS A 224 1.78 -3.88 -9.98
CA CYS A 224 0.70 -2.90 -9.79
C CYS A 224 0.29 -2.82 -8.31
N LYS A 225 -0.11 -1.61 -7.89
CA LYS A 225 -0.52 -1.31 -6.51
C LYS A 225 -1.94 -1.76 -6.23
N ASP A 226 -2.85 -1.43 -7.14
CA ASP A 226 -4.28 -1.72 -7.09
C ASP A 226 -4.75 -2.05 -8.52
N PHE A 227 -5.96 -2.62 -8.63
CA PHE A 227 -6.59 -2.92 -9.91
C PHE A 227 -8.04 -2.40 -9.95
N SER A 228 -8.69 -2.41 -11.10
CA SER A 228 -10.13 -2.16 -11.25
C SER A 228 -10.92 -3.48 -11.33
N ASN A 229 -12.25 -3.41 -11.19
CA ASN A 229 -13.12 -4.60 -11.34
C ASN A 229 -12.93 -5.28 -12.69
N SER A 230 -12.79 -4.50 -13.78
CA SER A 230 -12.59 -5.05 -15.12
C SER A 230 -11.23 -5.73 -15.26
N GLN A 231 -10.19 -5.18 -14.63
CA GLN A 231 -8.86 -5.79 -14.61
C GLN A 231 -8.85 -7.10 -13.83
N VAL A 232 -9.49 -7.14 -12.65
CA VAL A 232 -9.59 -8.35 -11.82
C VAL A 232 -10.29 -9.48 -12.58
N ALA A 233 -11.47 -9.21 -13.14
CA ALA A 233 -12.23 -10.21 -13.90
C ALA A 233 -11.44 -10.74 -15.12
N ALA A 234 -10.69 -9.86 -15.80
CA ALA A 234 -9.81 -10.25 -16.90
C ALA A 234 -8.67 -11.17 -16.45
N MET A 235 -8.05 -10.88 -15.31
CA MET A 235 -6.98 -11.71 -14.74
C MET A 235 -7.50 -13.07 -14.27
N GLU A 236 -8.66 -13.12 -13.62
CA GLU A 236 -9.34 -14.37 -13.24
C GLU A 236 -9.62 -15.24 -14.46
N THR A 237 -10.14 -14.64 -15.53
CA THR A 237 -10.41 -15.33 -16.80
C THR A 237 -9.13 -15.93 -17.39
N LEU A 238 -8.01 -15.18 -17.38
CA LEU A 238 -6.72 -15.70 -17.84
C LEU A 238 -6.27 -16.91 -17.01
N LEU A 239 -6.38 -16.86 -15.69
CA LEU A 239 -5.95 -17.94 -14.80
C LEU A 239 -6.78 -19.22 -14.98
N VAL A 240 -8.08 -19.09 -15.21
CA VAL A 240 -8.97 -20.24 -15.46
C VAL A 240 -8.79 -20.83 -16.86
N SER A 241 -8.22 -20.07 -17.81
CA SER A 241 -8.07 -20.52 -19.21
C SER A 241 -7.15 -21.74 -19.41
N GLY A 242 -6.34 -22.10 -18.41
CA GLY A 242 -5.36 -23.20 -18.50
C GLY A 242 -4.11 -22.89 -19.31
N ASN A 243 -4.02 -21.69 -19.91
CA ASN A 243 -2.89 -21.28 -20.75
C ASN A 243 -1.79 -20.51 -20.01
N THR A 244 -1.84 -20.48 -18.68
CA THR A 244 -0.83 -19.78 -17.86
C THR A 244 0.08 -20.79 -17.16
N PRO A 245 1.36 -20.44 -16.92
CA PRO A 245 2.26 -21.29 -16.14
C PRO A 245 1.94 -21.26 -14.63
N TYR A 246 0.95 -20.47 -14.20
CA TYR A 246 0.55 -20.36 -12.81
C TYR A 246 -0.51 -21.40 -12.48
N GLY A 247 -0.31 -22.14 -11.39
CA GLY A 247 -1.39 -22.92 -10.79
C GLY A 247 -2.52 -21.98 -10.34
N TYR A 248 -3.77 -22.42 -10.55
CA TYR A 248 -5.00 -21.67 -10.25
C TYR A 248 -5.00 -21.03 -8.85
N GLU A 249 -4.52 -21.75 -7.84
CA GLU A 249 -4.68 -21.41 -6.41
C GLU A 249 -3.76 -20.27 -5.93
N HIS A 250 -2.48 -20.27 -6.34
CA HIS A 250 -1.51 -19.31 -5.78
C HIS A 250 -1.71 -17.88 -6.29
N TYR A 251 -2.15 -17.71 -7.53
CA TYR A 251 -2.26 -16.40 -8.16
C TYR A 251 -3.56 -15.67 -7.78
N ILE A 252 -4.65 -16.42 -7.58
CA ILE A 252 -5.94 -15.90 -7.10
C ILE A 252 -5.75 -15.18 -5.77
N LEU A 253 -5.03 -15.81 -4.82
CA LEU A 253 -4.69 -15.18 -3.55
C LEU A 253 -3.99 -13.82 -3.70
N VAL A 254 -3.05 -13.70 -4.65
CA VAL A 254 -2.31 -12.46 -4.88
C VAL A 254 -3.21 -11.36 -5.45
N ILE A 255 -4.05 -11.68 -6.43
CA ILE A 255 -5.01 -10.72 -7.02
C ILE A 255 -5.99 -10.25 -5.95
N HIS A 256 -6.58 -11.20 -5.22
CA HIS A 256 -7.58 -10.93 -4.21
C HIS A 256 -7.00 -10.13 -3.05
N TYR A 257 -5.79 -10.45 -2.61
CA TYR A 257 -5.05 -9.69 -1.59
C TYR A 257 -4.82 -8.24 -2.02
N LYS A 258 -4.31 -8.01 -3.24
CA LYS A 258 -4.03 -6.65 -3.73
C LYS A 258 -5.29 -5.80 -3.95
N ASN A 259 -6.45 -6.43 -4.13
CA ASN A 259 -7.71 -5.75 -4.44
C ASN A 259 -8.71 -5.73 -3.28
N LYS A 260 -8.25 -5.80 -2.03
CA LYS A 260 -9.10 -5.86 -0.84
C LYS A 260 -10.20 -4.77 -0.77
N LYS A 261 -9.95 -3.58 -1.32
CA LYS A 261 -10.92 -2.47 -1.34
C LYS A 261 -12.12 -2.73 -2.26
N ILE A 262 -11.96 -3.61 -3.25
CA ILE A 262 -12.90 -3.79 -4.37
C ILE A 262 -14.04 -4.74 -4.02
N TRP A 263 -13.82 -5.66 -3.09
CA TRP A 263 -14.84 -6.63 -2.72
C TRP A 263 -16.04 -5.97 -2.07
N ASN A 264 -17.21 -6.06 -2.70
CA ASN A 264 -18.46 -5.83 -2.02
C ASN A 264 -18.81 -7.08 -1.21
N ILE A 265 -18.32 -7.15 0.04
CA ILE A 265 -18.51 -8.30 0.92
C ILE A 265 -19.86 -8.17 1.63
N SER A 266 -20.94 -7.86 0.93
CA SER A 266 -22.25 -7.59 1.55
C SER A 266 -23.09 -8.84 1.75
N THR A 267 -22.78 -9.94 1.07
CA THR A 267 -23.56 -11.18 1.11
C THR A 267 -22.79 -12.32 1.76
N ILE A 268 -23.53 -13.23 2.39
CA ILE A 268 -22.97 -14.43 3.03
C ILE A 268 -22.21 -15.31 2.03
N ASP A 269 -22.69 -15.40 0.78
CA ASP A 269 -22.01 -16.17 -0.28
C ASP A 269 -20.62 -15.61 -0.59
N THR A 270 -20.49 -14.27 -0.59
CA THR A 270 -19.21 -13.61 -0.85
C THR A 270 -18.25 -13.82 0.32
N LEU A 271 -18.74 -13.70 1.56
CA LEU A 271 -17.95 -14.03 2.74
C LEU A 271 -17.49 -15.50 2.70
N GLY A 272 -18.36 -16.40 2.28
CA GLY A 272 -18.10 -17.82 2.19
C GLY A 272 -17.07 -18.20 1.17
N ALA A 273 -17.15 -17.62 -0.03
CA ALA A 273 -16.13 -17.79 -1.04
C ALA A 273 -14.75 -17.36 -0.53
N LEU A 274 -14.68 -16.28 0.26
CA LEU A 274 -13.42 -15.78 0.80
C LEU A 274 -12.88 -16.59 1.99
N MET A 275 -13.72 -17.31 2.74
CA MET A 275 -13.30 -18.01 3.97
C MET A 275 -12.99 -19.50 3.74
N LYS A 276 -12.97 -19.96 2.50
CA LYS A 276 -12.64 -21.33 2.13
C LYS A 276 -11.20 -21.70 2.54
N PRO A 277 -11.00 -22.74 3.36
CA PRO A 277 -9.66 -23.18 3.74
C PRO A 277 -8.81 -23.64 2.54
N GLU A 278 -9.46 -24.13 1.48
CA GLU A 278 -8.83 -24.63 0.27
C GLU A 278 -8.16 -23.52 -0.54
N ASP A 279 -8.61 -22.26 -0.39
CA ASP A 279 -8.04 -21.12 -1.12
C ASP A 279 -6.86 -20.50 -0.36
N GLY A 280 -6.40 -21.11 0.73
CA GLY A 280 -5.28 -20.65 1.56
C GLY A 280 -5.69 -19.93 2.85
N THR A 281 -4.71 -19.58 3.68
CA THR A 281 -4.95 -19.00 5.01
C THR A 281 -4.77 -17.49 5.04
N TRP A 282 -5.76 -16.76 5.57
CA TRP A 282 -5.64 -15.34 5.84
C TRP A 282 -4.83 -15.05 7.12
N THR A 283 -4.07 -13.96 7.11
CA THR A 283 -3.51 -13.40 8.34
C THR A 283 -4.61 -12.76 9.20
N THR A 284 -4.32 -12.57 10.49
CA THR A 284 -5.27 -11.95 11.44
C THR A 284 -5.76 -10.57 10.96
N GLU A 285 -4.89 -9.72 10.44
CA GLU A 285 -5.30 -8.40 9.95
C GLU A 285 -6.16 -8.48 8.68
N GLN A 286 -5.87 -9.47 7.81
CA GLN A 286 -6.63 -9.70 6.59
C GLN A 286 -8.04 -10.18 6.92
N SER A 287 -8.16 -11.26 7.69
CA SER A 287 -9.46 -11.84 8.06
C SER A 287 -10.29 -10.84 8.86
N LYS A 288 -9.69 -10.09 9.79
CA LYS A 288 -10.38 -9.04 10.55
C LYS A 288 -11.07 -8.06 9.61
N THR A 289 -10.35 -7.55 8.63
CA THR A 289 -10.90 -6.54 7.73
C THR A 289 -11.98 -7.10 6.80
N ILE A 290 -11.84 -8.35 6.35
CA ILE A 290 -12.85 -9.00 5.49
C ILE A 290 -14.15 -9.13 6.27
N ILE A 291 -14.08 -9.67 7.49
CA ILE A 291 -15.25 -9.91 8.33
C ILE A 291 -15.87 -8.57 8.77
N THR A 292 -15.08 -7.57 9.18
CA THR A 292 -15.65 -6.27 9.55
C THR A 292 -16.31 -5.56 8.36
N LYS A 293 -15.76 -5.69 7.14
CA LYS A 293 -16.40 -5.17 5.93
C LYS A 293 -17.76 -5.81 5.68
N TYR A 294 -17.88 -7.13 5.92
CA TYR A 294 -19.17 -7.81 5.88
C TYR A 294 -20.16 -7.25 6.89
N LEU A 295 -19.73 -7.08 8.14
CA LEU A 295 -20.55 -6.58 9.24
C LEU A 295 -20.94 -5.10 9.12
N TYR A 296 -20.25 -4.30 8.28
CA TYR A 296 -20.65 -2.91 8.01
C TYR A 296 -21.90 -2.79 7.14
N THR A 297 -22.32 -3.86 6.46
CA THR A 297 -23.57 -3.85 5.68
C THR A 297 -24.74 -3.92 6.66
N SER A 298 -25.69 -2.99 6.54
CA SER A 298 -26.92 -3.01 7.35
C SER A 298 -27.61 -4.36 7.21
N GLU A 299 -28.01 -4.96 8.34
CA GLU A 299 -28.60 -6.31 8.49
C GLU A 299 -27.61 -7.47 8.67
N ASN A 300 -26.33 -7.31 8.33
CA ASN A 300 -25.36 -8.39 8.55
C ASN A 300 -24.99 -8.50 10.04
N THR A 301 -24.94 -9.72 10.55
CA THR A 301 -24.58 -10.03 11.94
C THR A 301 -23.73 -11.30 12.00
N LEU A 302 -23.13 -11.58 13.16
CA LEU A 302 -22.47 -12.87 13.40
C LEU A 302 -23.50 -13.95 13.78
N GLY A 303 -24.31 -14.33 12.78
CA GLY A 303 -25.26 -15.43 12.85
C GLY A 303 -24.60 -16.81 12.83
N THR A 304 -25.41 -17.86 12.97
CA THR A 304 -24.94 -19.26 12.96
C THR A 304 -24.11 -19.58 11.70
N THR A 305 -24.58 -19.14 10.54
CA THR A 305 -23.95 -19.43 9.25
C THR A 305 -22.58 -18.75 9.15
N GLU A 306 -22.51 -17.48 9.52
CA GLU A 306 -21.28 -16.70 9.56
C GLU A 306 -20.27 -17.32 10.51
N LEU A 307 -20.68 -17.69 11.73
CA LEU A 307 -19.80 -18.30 12.73
C LEU A 307 -19.18 -19.60 12.21
N ASN A 308 -19.98 -20.46 11.58
CA ASN A 308 -19.52 -21.71 10.97
C ASN A 308 -18.52 -21.48 9.83
N MET A 309 -18.70 -20.40 9.09
CA MET A 309 -17.93 -20.05 7.91
C MET A 309 -16.58 -19.42 8.26
N ILE A 310 -16.56 -18.47 9.21
CA ILE A 310 -15.32 -17.81 9.61
C ILE A 310 -14.47 -18.69 10.54
N ASN A 311 -15.09 -19.60 11.31
CA ASN A 311 -14.42 -20.57 12.17
C ASN A 311 -13.23 -19.99 12.97
N SER A 312 -11.98 -20.36 12.64
CA SER A 312 -10.77 -19.90 13.33
C SER A 312 -10.49 -18.41 13.15
N TYR A 313 -10.99 -17.80 12.08
CA TYR A 313 -10.86 -16.36 11.83
C TYR A 313 -11.70 -15.50 12.78
N LEU A 314 -12.60 -16.11 13.56
CA LEU A 314 -13.30 -15.45 14.68
C LEU A 314 -12.31 -14.74 15.63
N CYS A 315 -11.16 -15.35 15.88
CA CYS A 315 -10.13 -14.82 16.78
C CYS A 315 -9.42 -13.57 16.23
N SER A 316 -9.72 -13.15 15.00
CA SER A 316 -9.21 -11.88 14.45
C SER A 316 -10.06 -10.67 14.85
N LEU A 317 -11.27 -10.90 15.36
CA LEU A 317 -12.22 -9.84 15.71
C LEU A 317 -11.89 -9.22 17.07
N ASP A 318 -12.17 -7.93 17.20
CA ASP A 318 -12.09 -7.22 18.47
C ASP A 318 -13.19 -7.67 19.43
N ILE A 319 -12.94 -7.39 20.71
CA ILE A 319 -13.81 -7.80 21.82
C ILE A 319 -15.24 -7.27 21.65
N ASP A 320 -15.41 -6.04 21.17
CA ASP A 320 -16.73 -5.44 21.08
C ASP A 320 -17.53 -6.04 19.93
N THR A 321 -16.89 -6.34 18.81
CA THR A 321 -17.50 -7.14 17.74
C THR A 321 -17.92 -8.53 18.25
N LEU A 322 -17.09 -9.23 19.02
CA LEU A 322 -17.42 -10.56 19.55
C LEU A 322 -18.60 -10.53 20.54
N LYS A 323 -18.78 -9.45 21.31
CA LYS A 323 -19.92 -9.30 22.22
C LYS A 323 -21.26 -9.19 21.49
N THR A 324 -21.27 -8.86 20.20
CA THR A 324 -22.51 -8.77 19.42
C THR A 324 -23.10 -10.14 19.06
N ILE A 325 -22.34 -11.23 19.27
CA ILE A 325 -22.78 -12.59 18.94
C ILE A 325 -23.99 -12.99 19.81
N ASN A 326 -25.08 -13.38 19.17
CA ASN A 326 -26.27 -13.85 19.85
C ASN A 326 -26.08 -15.25 20.45
N THR A 327 -26.68 -15.51 21.61
CA THR A 327 -26.59 -16.80 22.30
C THR A 327 -27.20 -17.96 21.50
N GLU A 328 -28.25 -17.70 20.71
CA GLU A 328 -28.85 -18.68 19.81
C GLU A 328 -27.93 -19.03 18.64
N SER A 329 -27.22 -18.05 18.08
CA SER A 329 -26.23 -18.29 17.01
C SER A 329 -25.12 -19.24 17.46
N ILE A 330 -24.60 -19.04 18.68
CA ILE A 330 -23.60 -19.93 19.29
C ILE A 330 -24.18 -21.33 19.55
N ARG A 331 -25.46 -21.42 19.96
CA ARG A 331 -26.10 -22.70 20.27
C ARG A 331 -26.14 -23.61 19.05
N ASN A 332 -26.43 -23.02 17.89
CA ASN A 332 -26.67 -23.73 16.64
C ASN A 332 -25.41 -23.83 15.77
N ALA A 333 -24.32 -23.16 16.16
CA ALA A 333 -23.05 -23.24 15.46
C ALA A 333 -22.35 -24.60 15.71
N LYS A 334 -21.54 -25.00 14.74
CA LYS A 334 -20.53 -26.05 14.89
C LYS A 334 -19.49 -25.60 15.92
N THR A 335 -18.73 -26.55 16.45
CA THR A 335 -17.63 -26.26 17.39
C THR A 335 -16.64 -25.29 16.76
N LEU A 336 -16.55 -24.08 17.33
CA LEU A 336 -15.69 -23.01 16.82
C LEU A 336 -14.24 -23.24 17.26
N ASN A 337 -13.31 -23.08 16.32
CA ASN A 337 -11.88 -23.17 16.63
C ASN A 337 -11.38 -21.88 17.29
N VAL A 338 -11.25 -21.90 18.61
CA VAL A 338 -10.76 -20.75 19.40
C VAL A 338 -9.30 -20.87 19.81
N THR A 339 -8.53 -21.77 19.17
CA THR A 339 -7.13 -22.05 19.55
C THR A 339 -6.29 -20.77 19.65
N TYR A 340 -6.40 -19.90 18.64
CA TYR A 340 -5.62 -18.67 18.49
C TYR A 340 -6.23 -17.43 19.18
N CYS A 341 -7.38 -17.58 19.84
CA CYS A 341 -8.01 -16.47 20.54
C CYS A 341 -7.18 -16.10 21.78
N SER A 342 -7.04 -14.80 22.01
CA SER A 342 -6.50 -14.24 23.24
C SER A 342 -7.35 -14.61 24.45
N ARG A 343 -6.78 -14.45 25.65
CA ARG A 343 -7.47 -14.74 26.91
C ARG A 343 -8.77 -13.95 27.06
N GLU A 344 -8.77 -12.67 26.70
CA GLU A 344 -9.96 -11.83 26.78
C GLU A 344 -11.03 -12.24 25.78
N GLN A 345 -10.65 -12.60 24.55
CA GLN A 345 -11.61 -13.10 23.55
C GLN A 345 -12.24 -14.42 24.02
N LYS A 346 -11.45 -15.34 24.58
CA LYS A 346 -11.93 -16.59 25.16
C LYS A 346 -12.89 -16.35 26.32
N ARG A 347 -12.61 -15.37 27.20
CA ARG A 347 -13.50 -15.00 28.30
C ARG A 347 -14.87 -14.53 27.81
N VAL A 348 -14.91 -13.64 26.81
CA VAL A 348 -16.16 -13.13 26.24
C VAL A 348 -16.95 -14.26 25.57
N LEU A 349 -16.29 -15.10 24.76
CA LEU A 349 -16.94 -16.23 24.11
C LEU A 349 -17.44 -17.28 25.13
N TYR A 350 -16.71 -17.48 26.23
CA TYR A 350 -17.16 -18.33 27.34
C TYR A 350 -18.43 -17.80 27.99
N GLU A 351 -18.52 -16.49 28.28
CA GLU A 351 -19.71 -15.89 28.91
C GLU A 351 -20.96 -16.06 28.03
N ILE A 352 -20.83 -15.84 26.73
CA ILE A 352 -21.91 -16.04 25.74
C ILE A 352 -22.32 -17.52 25.69
N THR A 353 -21.33 -18.42 25.59
CA THR A 353 -21.56 -19.87 25.49
C THR A 353 -22.20 -20.44 26.77
N ASN A 354 -21.69 -20.07 27.95
CA ASN A 354 -22.23 -20.49 29.24
C ASN A 354 -23.69 -20.02 29.42
N THR A 355 -24.02 -18.84 28.92
CA THR A 355 -25.40 -18.33 28.91
C THR A 355 -26.27 -19.15 27.96
N SER A 356 -25.78 -19.44 26.75
CA SER A 356 -26.49 -20.21 25.73
C SER A 356 -26.84 -21.63 26.18
N PHE A 357 -25.92 -22.31 26.88
CA PHE A 357 -26.08 -23.71 27.30
C PHE A 357 -26.44 -23.89 28.78
N ARG A 358 -26.93 -22.85 29.46
CA ARG A 358 -27.21 -22.85 30.90
C ARG A 358 -28.10 -24.02 31.36
N THR A 359 -29.03 -24.48 30.53
CA THR A 359 -29.95 -25.60 30.82
C THR A 359 -29.25 -26.96 30.85
N TYR A 360 -28.18 -27.15 30.07
CA TYR A 360 -27.38 -28.38 30.05
C TYR A 360 -26.57 -28.58 31.33
N ARG A 361 -26.26 -27.49 32.04
CA ARG A 361 -25.51 -27.54 33.30
C ARG A 361 -26.16 -28.41 34.37
N LYS A 362 -27.50 -28.47 34.38
CA LYS A 362 -28.28 -29.28 35.34
C LYS A 362 -28.70 -30.63 34.77
N SER A 363 -28.96 -30.71 33.46
CA SER A 363 -29.49 -31.90 32.82
C SER A 363 -28.40 -32.88 32.35
N SER A 364 -27.21 -32.39 31.99
CA SER A 364 -26.09 -33.21 31.55
C SER A 364 -24.75 -32.47 31.70
N ALA A 365 -24.13 -32.57 32.87
CA ALA A 365 -22.88 -31.89 33.19
C ALA A 365 -21.71 -32.24 32.25
N GLY A 366 -21.63 -33.50 31.77
CA GLY A 366 -20.62 -33.93 30.79
C GLY A 366 -20.73 -33.19 29.46
N ASN A 367 -21.92 -33.26 28.83
CA ASN A 367 -22.19 -32.53 27.59
C ASN A 367 -21.99 -31.01 27.74
N PHE A 368 -22.36 -30.44 28.89
CA PHE A 368 -22.11 -29.03 29.16
C PHE A 368 -20.60 -28.70 29.17
N TYR A 369 -19.79 -29.51 29.86
CA TYR A 369 -18.34 -29.33 29.89
C TYR A 369 -17.71 -29.42 28.49
N ASP A 370 -18.12 -30.39 27.68
CA ASP A 370 -17.61 -30.56 26.31
C ASP A 370 -17.89 -29.34 25.41
N LEU A 371 -19.00 -28.65 25.64
CA LEU A 371 -19.37 -27.43 24.91
C LEU A 371 -18.56 -26.19 25.34
N ILE A 372 -18.13 -26.12 26.61
CA ILE A 372 -17.44 -24.92 27.13
C ILE A 372 -15.91 -25.06 27.20
N LYS A 373 -15.36 -26.29 27.22
CA LYS A 373 -13.94 -26.53 27.51
C LYS A 373 -12.96 -25.79 26.59
N GLY A 374 -13.32 -25.58 25.33
CA GLY A 374 -12.49 -24.85 24.36
C GLY A 374 -12.22 -23.39 24.75
N TYR A 375 -13.13 -22.77 25.52
CA TYR A 375 -13.05 -21.36 25.91
C TYR A 375 -12.35 -21.13 27.26
N LEU A 376 -12.04 -22.19 28.03
CA LEU A 376 -11.53 -22.07 29.40
C LEU A 376 -10.04 -21.68 29.49
N GLY A 377 -9.28 -21.77 28.40
CA GLY A 377 -7.84 -21.51 28.39
C GLY A 377 -7.02 -22.58 29.14
N GLN A 378 -5.72 -22.69 28.88
CA GLN A 378 -4.86 -23.76 29.44
C GLN A 378 -4.57 -23.65 30.95
N ASN A 379 -5.17 -22.71 31.69
CA ASN A 379 -4.87 -22.51 33.11
C ASN A 379 -6.14 -22.35 33.96
N HIS A 380 -6.94 -23.41 34.08
CA HIS A 380 -7.77 -23.56 35.27
C HIS A 380 -7.69 -24.97 35.83
N ILE A 381 -6.96 -25.07 36.93
CA ILE A 381 -7.09 -26.10 37.96
C ILE A 381 -8.58 -26.16 38.34
N LEU A 382 -9.13 -27.36 38.21
CA LEU A 382 -10.42 -27.75 38.79
C LEU A 382 -10.37 -27.47 40.29
N ILE A 383 -11.21 -26.57 40.78
CA ILE A 383 -11.53 -26.47 42.21
C ILE A 383 -12.76 -27.33 42.46
#